data_AF-A0A535Q963-F1
#
_entry.id   AF-A0A535Q963-F1
#
_cell.length_a   1.000
_cell.length_b   1.000
_cell.length_c   1.000
_cell.angle_alpha   90.00
_cell.angle_beta   90.00
_cell.angle_gamma   90.00
#
_symmetry.space_group_name_H-M   'P 1'
#
loop_
_entity.id
_entity.type
_entity.pdbx_description
1 polymer ?
#
loop_
_entity_poly.entity_id
_entity_poly.type
_entity_poly.pdbx_seq_one_letter_code
_entity_poly.pdbx_strand_id
1 'polypeptide(L)' 'DQIVERPGNGVVVLDFPADQAAVSLLAPFGRSVEVLEPDALRRRLGEIGRQLSSFYAVPMSSKPAGRLKRCTETKE' A
#
# COMPACT_ATOMS: atom_id res chain seq x y z
N ASP A 1 17.15 -3.23 -17.05
CA ASP A 1 17.72 -4.40 -16.37
C ASP A 1 18.45 -3.97 -15.10
N GLN A 2 18.01 -4.44 -13.92
CA GLN A 2 18.62 -4.19 -12.59
C GLN A 2 18.88 -5.50 -11.83
N ILE A 3 18.96 -6.62 -12.56
CA ILE A 3 19.11 -7.95 -11.97
C ILE A 3 20.59 -8.29 -11.95
N VAL A 4 21.12 -8.49 -10.75
CA VAL A 4 22.53 -8.80 -10.54
C VAL A 4 22.74 -10.30 -10.59
N GLU A 5 21.90 -11.08 -9.89
CA GLU A 5 22.02 -12.54 -9.86
C GLU A 5 20.67 -13.25 -9.79
N ARG A 6 20.62 -14.44 -10.39
CA ARG A 6 19.50 -15.38 -10.33
C ARG A 6 20.01 -16.78 -9.95
N PRO A 7 20.12 -17.10 -8.65
CA PRO A 7 20.61 -18.39 -8.16
C PRO A 7 19.72 -19.61 -8.52
N GLY A 8 18.58 -19.43 -9.18
CA GLY A 8 17.77 -20.53 -9.72
C GLY A 8 16.76 -21.16 -8.76
N ASN A 9 16.66 -20.66 -7.52
CA ASN A 9 15.71 -21.09 -6.49
C ASN A 9 14.50 -20.15 -6.34
N GLY A 10 14.25 -19.29 -7.34
CA GLY A 10 13.21 -18.26 -7.26
C GLY A 10 13.63 -17.00 -6.49
N VAL A 11 14.83 -16.96 -5.93
CA VAL A 11 15.43 -15.73 -5.38
C VAL A 11 16.10 -14.95 -6.50
N VAL A 12 15.98 -13.62 -6.44
CA VAL A 12 16.64 -12.69 -7.36
C VAL A 12 17.33 -11.64 -6.52
N VAL A 13 18.60 -11.37 -6.82
CA VAL A 13 19.37 -10.29 -6.21
C VAL A 13 19.27 -9.07 -7.11
N LEU A 14 18.78 -7.98 -6.54
CA LEU A 14 18.63 -6.69 -7.21
C LEU A 14 19.54 -5.68 -6.51
N ASP A 15 20.28 -4.92 -7.31
CA ASP A 15 21.06 -3.80 -6.79
C ASP A 15 20.33 -2.49 -7.08
N PHE A 16 20.16 -1.69 -6.03
CA PHE A 16 19.45 -0.43 -6.09
C PHE A 16 20.38 0.68 -5.63
N PRO A 17 20.38 1.84 -6.32
CA PRO A 17 21.23 2.96 -5.94
C PRO A 17 20.82 3.60 -4.60
N ALA A 18 19.60 3.33 -4.12
CA ALA A 18 19.08 3.81 -2.84
C ALA A 18 17.87 3.00 -2.37
N ASP A 19 17.68 2.89 -1.06
CA ASP A 19 16.53 2.20 -0.44
C ASP A 19 15.18 2.70 -0.95
N GLN A 20 15.05 4.02 -1.14
CA GLN A 20 13.79 4.61 -1.60
C GLN A 20 13.43 4.14 -3.02
N ALA A 21 14.42 3.90 -3.89
CA ALA A 21 14.19 3.36 -5.22
C ALA A 21 13.68 1.91 -5.15
N ALA A 22 14.27 1.10 -4.27
CA ALA A 22 13.82 -0.27 -4.01
C ALA A 22 12.37 -0.29 -3.49
N VAL A 23 12.04 0.57 -2.53
CA VAL A 23 10.67 0.69 -2.00
C VAL A 23 9.68 1.04 -3.10
N SER A 24 9.97 2.06 -3.91
CA SER A 24 9.07 2.50 -4.98
C SER A 24 8.83 1.42 -6.03
N LEU A 25 9.85 0.61 -6.35
CA LEU A 25 9.72 -0.47 -7.30
C LEU A 25 8.97 -1.68 -6.73
N LEU A 26 9.22 -2.03 -5.46
CA LEU A 26 8.72 -3.26 -4.85
C LEU A 26 7.32 -3.13 -4.23
N ALA A 27 6.95 -1.95 -3.72
CA ALA A 27 5.66 -1.74 -3.06
C ALA A 27 4.42 -2.16 -3.89
N PRO A 28 4.35 -1.92 -5.21
CA PRO A 28 3.20 -2.31 -6.03
C PRO A 28 2.97 -3.82 -6.14
N PHE A 29 4.01 -4.64 -5.98
CA PHE A 29 3.90 -6.10 -6.08
C PHE A 29 3.18 -6.72 -4.88
N GLY A 30 3.20 -6.04 -3.73
CA GLY A 30 2.53 -6.49 -2.51
C GLY A 30 2.93 -7.92 -2.13
N ARG A 31 1.94 -8.81 -2.04
CA ARG A 31 2.14 -10.22 -1.62
C ARG A 31 2.86 -11.11 -2.63
N SER A 32 3.06 -10.64 -3.85
CA SER A 32 3.68 -11.45 -4.92
C SER A 32 5.19 -11.54 -4.80
N VAL A 33 5.81 -10.69 -3.98
CA VAL A 33 7.26 -10.67 -3.73
C VAL A 33 7.50 -10.58 -2.23
N GLU A 34 8.56 -11.24 -1.78
CA GLU A 34 9.05 -11.12 -0.41
C GLU A 34 10.50 -10.63 -0.45
N VAL A 35 10.78 -9.57 0.31
CA VAL A 35 12.14 -9.08 0.50
C VAL A 35 12.77 -9.87 1.62
N LEU A 36 13.85 -10.61 1.32
CA LEU A 36 14.59 -11.36 2.33
C LEU A 36 15.57 -10.44 3.08
N GLU A 37 16.34 -9.65 2.34
CA GLU A 37 17.30 -8.68 2.86
C GLU A 37 17.30 -7.40 2.00
N PRO A 38 17.68 -6.24 2.57
CA PRO A 38 17.99 -6.01 3.98
C PRO A 38 16.73 -5.90 4.86
N ASP A 39 16.86 -6.24 6.15
CA ASP A 39 15.78 -6.20 7.14
C ASP A 39 15.04 -4.87 7.22
N ALA A 40 15.77 -3.76 7.11
CA ALA A 40 15.21 -2.42 7.16
C ALA A 40 14.22 -2.18 6.00
N LEU A 41 14.57 -2.62 4.79
CA LEU A 41 13.71 -2.50 3.61
C LEU A 41 12.44 -3.35 3.77
N ARG A 42 12.59 -4.59 4.25
CA ARG A 42 11.46 -5.47 4.56
C ARG A 42 10.48 -4.83 5.55
N ARG A 43 11.00 -4.25 6.65
CA ARG A 43 10.16 -3.57 7.65
C ARG A 43 9.43 -2.36 7.07
N ARG A 44 10.14 -1.53 6.29
CA ARG A 44 9.58 -0.34 5.63
C ARG A 44 8.41 -0.71 4.71
N LEU A 45 8.57 -1.74 3.88
CA LEU A 45 7.50 -2.23 3.01
C LEU A 45 6.31 -2.79 3.82
N GLY A 46 6.58 -3.49 4.92
CA GLY A 46 5.55 -3.96 5.84
C GLY A 46 4.75 -2.82 6.49
N GLU A 47 5.39 -1.72 6.86
CA GLU A 47 4.72 -0.52 7.37
C GLU A 47 3.81 0.13 6.33
N ILE A 48 4.30 0.30 5.09
CA ILE A 48 3.51 0.82 3.98
C ILE A 48 2.28 -0.08 3.75
N GLY A 49 2.48 -1.40 3.70
CA GLY A 49 1.39 -2.36 3.54
C GLY A 49 0.33 -2.25 4.64
N ARG A 50 0.75 -2.08 5.91
CA ARG A 50 -0.18 -1.86 7.04
C ARG A 50 -0.94 -0.54 6.92
N GLN A 51 -0.27 0.54 6.56
CA GLN A 51 -0.92 1.85 6.35
C GLN A 51 -1.95 1.79 5.24
N LEU A 52 -1.58 1.26 4.07
CA LEU A 52 -2.50 1.09 2.94
C LEU A 52 -3.68 0.20 3.34
N SER A 53 -3.42 -0.91 4.02
CA SER A 53 -4.49 -1.77 4.54
C SER A 53 -5.43 -1.00 5.47
N SER A 54 -4.93 -0.14 6.36
CA SER A 54 -5.80 0.68 7.21
C SER A 54 -6.65 1.68 6.42
N PHE A 55 -6.12 2.27 5.34
CA PHE A 55 -6.85 3.23 4.52
C PHE A 55 -7.95 2.57 3.67
N TYR A 56 -7.69 1.38 3.14
CA TYR A 56 -8.60 0.69 2.23
C TYR A 56 -9.46 -0.39 2.91
N ALA A 57 -9.15 -0.81 4.14
CA ALA A 57 -10.00 -1.75 4.90
C ALA A 57 -11.27 -1.09 5.44
N VAL A 58 -11.29 0.24 5.59
CA VAL A 58 -12.51 0.97 5.91
C VAL A 58 -13.32 1.07 4.63
N PRO A 59 -14.56 0.54 4.57
CA PRO A 59 -15.44 0.82 3.43
C PRO A 59 -15.55 2.34 3.35
N MET A 60 -15.11 2.91 2.22
CA MET A 60 -15.16 4.36 1.97
C MET A 60 -16.48 4.88 2.51
N SER A 61 -16.40 5.69 3.57
CA SER A 61 -17.53 6.19 4.35
C SER A 61 -18.73 6.38 3.43
N SER A 62 -19.68 5.46 3.49
CA SER A 62 -20.95 5.60 2.81
C SER A 62 -21.51 6.92 3.31
N LYS A 63 -21.56 7.90 2.40
CA LYS A 63 -22.26 9.19 2.47
C LYS A 63 -23.08 9.31 3.76
N PRO A 64 -22.86 10.33 4.62
CA PRO A 64 -23.76 10.50 5.75
C PRO A 64 -25.18 10.60 5.20
N ALA A 65 -26.01 9.60 5.49
CA ALA A 65 -27.44 9.63 5.25
C ALA A 65 -28.07 10.60 6.26
N GLY A 66 -27.64 11.86 6.19
CA GLY A 66 -28.17 12.98 6.94
C GLY A 66 -29.47 13.42 6.31
N ARG A 67 -30.52 12.68 6.64
CA ARG A 67 -31.95 13.03 6.58
C ARG A 67 -32.22 14.51 6.27
N LEU A 68 -32.58 14.82 5.02
CA LEU A 68 -33.18 16.09 4.63
C LEU A 68 -34.53 16.23 5.36
N LYS A 69 -34.55 16.91 6.51
CA LYS A 69 -35.80 17.38 7.10
C LYS A 69 -36.33 18.50 6.21
N ARG A 70 -37.33 18.19 5.38
CA ARG A 70 -38.17 19.21 4.73
C ARG A 70 -38.81 20.04 5.84
N CYS A 71 -38.37 21.29 6.00
CA CYS A 71 -39.19 22.29 6.65
C CYS A 71 -40.37 22.58 5.72
N THR A 72 -41.54 22.05 6.06
CA THR A 72 -42.81 22.67 5.65
C THR A 72 -43.11 23.70 6.72
N GLU A 73 -42.71 24.95 6.49
CA GLU A 73 -43.24 26.07 7.27
C GLU A 73 -44.41 26.66 6.50
N THR A 74 -45.52 26.70 7.22
CA THR A 74 -46.88 26.98 6.80
C THR A 74 -47.07 28.48 6.63
N LYS A 75 -47.80 28.85 5.59
CA LYS A 75 -48.30 30.18 5.27
C LYS A 75 -49.30 30.65 6.33
N GLU A 76 -49.10 31.84 6.88
CA GLU A 76 -50.15 32.72 7.42
C GLU A 76 -49.93 34.14 6.89
#